data_AF-A0A9D8XC63-F1
#
_entry.id   AF-A0A9D8XC63-F1
#
_cell.length_a   1.000
_cell.length_b   1.000
_cell.length_c   1.000
_cell.angle_alpha   90.00
_cell.angle_beta   90.00
_cell.angle_gamma   90.00
#
_symmetry.space_group_name_H-M   'P 1'
#
loop_
_entity.id
_entity.type
_entity.pdbx_description
1 polymer ?
#
loop_
_entity_poly.entity_id
_entity_poly.type
_entity_poly.pdbx_seq_one_letter_code
_entity_poly.pdbx_strand_id
1 'polypeptide(L)'
;MVYIGGNYETVNRYEEDENDVLTAVANSLYEYNSNNTVTSITHKNPDETQIVKHSYTYDSTNNIIEYLNSIDGSTTYDYDFLGQLISADHANQTDESY
;
A
#
# COMPACT_ATOMS: atom_id res chain seq x y z
N MET A 1 -0.82 18.17 1.05
CA MET A 1 -1.32 17.00 0.29
C MET A 1 -1.40 17.39 -1.16
N VAL A 2 -0.98 16.53 -2.08
CA VAL A 2 -1.06 16.76 -3.54
C VAL A 2 -2.06 15.77 -4.13
N TYR A 3 -2.95 16.25 -5.00
CA TYR A 3 -3.96 15.43 -5.68
C TYR A 3 -3.79 15.49 -7.20
N ILE A 4 -3.96 14.35 -7.87
CA ILE A 4 -4.10 14.27 -9.33
C ILE A 4 -5.34 13.42 -9.64
N GLY A 5 -6.30 13.98 -10.37
CA GLY A 5 -7.53 13.26 -10.75
C GLY A 5 -8.41 12.81 -9.57
N GLY A 6 -8.28 13.44 -8.40
CA GLY A 6 -9.01 13.09 -7.17
C GLY A 6 -8.32 12.05 -6.28
N ASN A 7 -7.17 11.53 -6.71
CA ASN A 7 -6.34 10.61 -5.93
C ASN A 7 -5.18 11.35 -5.26
N TYR A 8 -4.75 10.86 -4.09
CA TYR A 8 -3.58 11.40 -3.40
C TYR A 8 -2.32 10.98 -4.13
N GLU A 9 -1.44 11.88 -4.52
CA GLU A 9 -0.10 11.49 -4.98
C GLU A 9 0.86 11.42 -3.78
N THR A 10 0.77 12.42 -2.89
CA THR A 10 1.61 12.50 -1.70
C THR A 10 0.84 13.06 -0.51
N VAL A 11 1.01 12.39 0.63
CA VAL A 11 0.52 12.83 1.94
C VAL A 11 1.73 13.08 2.86
N ASN A 12 1.94 14.34 3.22
CA ASN A 12 2.97 14.72 4.20
C ASN A 12 2.41 14.62 5.62
N ARG A 13 3.23 14.17 6.54
CA ARG A 13 2.96 14.11 7.98
C ARG A 13 3.84 15.13 8.69
N TYR A 14 3.23 15.87 9.60
CA TYR A 14 3.89 16.90 10.38
C TYR A 14 3.75 16.57 11.87
N GLU A 15 4.75 16.98 12.64
CA GLU A 15 4.70 17.11 14.08
C GLU A 15 4.64 18.59 14.43
N GLU A 16 3.80 18.95 15.39
CA GLU A 16 3.66 20.31 15.91
C GLU A 16 4.40 20.40 17.24
N ASP A 17 5.27 21.40 17.40
CA ASP A 17 5.98 21.64 18.65
C ASP A 17 5.17 22.52 19.62
N GLU A 18 5.73 22.80 20.81
CA GLU A 18 5.09 23.65 21.83
C GLU A 18 4.86 25.12 21.38
N ASN A 19 5.42 25.53 20.24
CA ASN A 19 5.30 26.87 19.66
C ASN A 19 4.44 26.88 18.39
N ASP A 20 3.61 25.85 18.17
CA ASP A 20 2.75 25.67 16.99
C ASP A 20 3.54 25.58 15.65
N VAL A 21 4.82 25.17 15.70
CA VAL A 21 5.65 25.00 14.50
C VAL A 21 5.48 23.60 13.94
N LEU A 22 5.02 23.51 12.68
CA LEU A 22 4.88 22.25 11.96
C LEU A 22 6.18 21.84 11.25
N THR A 23 6.77 20.72 11.67
CA THR A 23 7.93 20.11 11.03
C THR A 23 7.53 18.82 10.33
N ALA A 24 7.96 18.64 9.06
CA ALA A 24 7.68 17.41 8.33
C ALA A 24 8.48 16.25 8.95
N VAL A 25 7.78 15.16 9.28
CA VAL A 25 8.37 13.98 9.92
C VAL A 25 8.30 12.72 9.06
N ALA A 26 7.46 12.71 8.03
CA ALA A 26 7.39 11.65 7.03
C ALA A 26 6.52 12.06 5.84
N ASN A 27 6.60 11.33 4.75
CA ASN A 27 5.62 11.36 3.67
C ASN A 27 5.23 9.96 3.20
N SER A 28 4.01 9.87 2.68
CA SER A 28 3.49 8.69 1.99
C SER A 28 3.25 9.04 0.53
N LEU A 29 3.82 8.27 -0.38
CA LEU A 29 3.57 8.36 -1.82
C LEU A 29 2.65 7.23 -2.24
N TYR A 30 1.71 7.54 -3.13
CA TYR A 30 0.74 6.57 -3.64
C TYR A 30 0.82 6.49 -5.16
N GLU A 31 0.86 5.28 -5.67
CA GLU A 31 0.80 4.98 -7.11
C GLU A 31 -0.51 4.26 -7.40
N TYR A 32 -1.09 4.51 -8.57
CA TYR A 32 -2.38 3.95 -8.97
C TYR A 32 -2.30 3.33 -10.36
N ASN A 33 -3.11 2.30 -10.60
CA ASN A 33 -3.35 1.78 -11.95
C ASN A 33 -4.42 2.61 -12.69
N SER A 34 -4.73 2.21 -13.93
CA SER A 34 -5.76 2.85 -14.76
C SER A 34 -7.19 2.76 -14.20
N ASN A 35 -7.45 1.87 -13.25
CA ASN A 35 -8.73 1.74 -12.56
C ASN A 35 -8.82 2.62 -11.31
N ASN A 36 -7.83 3.50 -11.09
CA ASN A 36 -7.70 4.34 -9.90
C ASN A 36 -7.60 3.52 -8.59
N THR A 37 -7.06 2.29 -8.64
CA THR A 37 -6.76 1.51 -7.45
C THR A 37 -5.27 1.54 -7.14
N VAL A 38 -4.94 1.55 -5.84
CA VAL A 38 -3.57 1.78 -5.34
C VAL A 38 -2.70 0.58 -5.64
N THR A 39 -1.65 0.75 -6.43
CA THR A 39 -0.68 -0.32 -6.72
C THR A 39 0.53 -0.27 -5.80
N SER A 40 0.78 0.86 -5.15
CA SER A 40 1.93 1.00 -4.27
C SER A 40 1.75 2.14 -3.27
N ILE A 41 2.19 1.89 -2.03
CA ILE A 41 2.28 2.88 -0.96
C ILE A 41 3.72 2.86 -0.48
N THR A 42 4.41 4.00 -0.58
CA THR A 42 5.80 4.14 -0.12
C THR A 42 5.86 5.16 1.00
N HIS A 43 6.31 4.73 2.19
CA HIS A 43 6.56 5.61 3.33
C HIS A 43 8.03 6.00 3.38
N LYS A 44 8.32 7.28 3.59
CA LYS A 44 9.68 7.81 3.66
C LYS A 44 9.85 8.76 4.84
N ASN A 45 11.10 8.83 5.30
CA ASN A 45 11.57 9.86 6.23
C ASN A 45 11.69 11.21 5.49
N PRO A 46 11.84 12.34 6.23
CA PRO A 46 12.01 13.66 5.63
C PRO A 46 13.25 13.80 4.76
N ASP A 47 14.26 12.95 4.96
CA ASP A 47 15.47 12.87 4.13
C ASP A 47 15.29 12.00 2.87
N GLU A 48 14.05 11.65 2.54
CA GLU A 48 13.65 10.79 1.42
C GLU A 48 14.09 9.32 1.53
N THR A 49 14.67 8.90 2.66
CA THR A 49 14.97 7.48 2.90
C THR A 49 13.67 6.68 3.03
N GLN A 50 13.54 5.63 2.23
CA GLN A 50 12.39 4.72 2.32
C GLN A 50 12.39 3.96 3.65
N ILE A 51 11.26 4.05 4.35
CA ILE A 51 10.97 3.29 5.57
C ILE A 51 10.41 1.92 5.17
N VAL A 52 9.38 1.91 4.34
CA VAL A 52 8.72 0.70 3.83
C VAL A 52 8.00 1.01 2.53
N LYS A 53 7.83 -0.02 1.69
CA LYS A 53 6.99 0.02 0.50
C LYS A 53 6.03 -1.16 0.55
N HIS A 54 4.76 -0.93 0.27
CA HIS A 54 3.75 -1.95 0.02
C HIS A 54 3.42 -1.93 -1.46
N SER A 55 3.37 -3.09 -2.12
CA SER A 55 2.96 -3.17 -3.53
C SER A 55 1.86 -4.21 -3.71
N TYR A 56 0.91 -3.90 -4.60
CA TYR A 56 -0.26 -4.74 -4.87
C TYR A 56 -0.41 -4.97 -6.36
N THR A 57 -0.71 -6.21 -6.74
CA THR A 57 -1.16 -6.56 -8.09
C THR A 57 -2.61 -7.03 -8.05
N TYR A 58 -3.31 -6.85 -9.17
CA TYR A 58 -4.75 -7.04 -9.24
C TYR A 58 -5.13 -7.91 -10.43
N ASP A 59 -6.19 -8.71 -10.27
CA ASP A 59 -6.85 -9.37 -11.39
C ASP A 59 -7.70 -8.38 -12.21
N SER A 60 -8.30 -8.87 -13.30
CA SER A 60 -9.18 -8.08 -14.17
C SER A 60 -10.46 -7.59 -13.50
N THR A 61 -10.86 -8.19 -12.39
CA THR A 61 -12.03 -7.81 -11.59
C THR A 61 -11.67 -6.94 -10.39
N ASN A 62 -10.40 -6.51 -10.29
CA ASN A 62 -9.87 -5.63 -9.27
C ASN A 62 -9.80 -6.26 -7.86
N ASN A 63 -9.66 -7.60 -7.77
CA ASN A 63 -9.23 -8.27 -6.55
C ASN A 63 -7.69 -8.28 -6.46
N ILE A 64 -7.13 -8.24 -5.26
CA ILE A 64 -5.68 -8.29 -5.04
C ILE A 64 -5.21 -9.73 -5.22
N ILE A 65 -4.33 -10.02 -6.18
CA ILE A 65 -3.78 -11.37 -6.38
C ILE A 65 -2.37 -11.53 -5.79
N GLU A 66 -1.70 -10.41 -5.52
CA GLU A 66 -0.38 -10.41 -4.88
C GLU A 66 -0.23 -9.18 -3.98
N TYR A 67 0.25 -9.43 -2.76
CA TYR A 67 0.74 -8.41 -1.85
C TYR A 67 2.23 -8.64 -1.61
N LEU A 68 3.05 -7.71 -2.10
CA LEU A 68 4.50 -7.74 -1.98
C LEU A 68 4.99 -6.82 -0.88
N ASN A 69 6.17 -7.15 -0.34
CA ASN A 69 6.89 -6.36 0.65
C ASN A 69 6.10 -6.14 1.96
N SER A 70 5.21 -7.08 2.32
CA SER A 70 4.73 -7.15 3.70
C SER A 70 5.90 -7.44 4.63
N ILE A 71 5.77 -7.02 5.88
CA ILE A 71 6.71 -7.37 6.94
C ILE A 71 6.84 -8.90 7.11
N ASP A 72 5.76 -9.62 6.79
CA ASP A 72 5.68 -11.09 6.83
C ASP A 72 5.97 -11.75 5.48
N GLY A 73 6.56 -11.03 4.52
CA GLY A 73 6.88 -11.53 3.17
C GLY A 73 5.71 -11.41 2.18
N SER A 74 5.92 -11.92 0.96
CA SER A 74 4.89 -11.86 -0.08
C SER A 74 3.71 -12.78 0.23
N THR A 75 2.53 -12.40 -0.23
CA THR A 75 1.32 -13.24 -0.18
C THR A 75 0.64 -13.24 -1.54
N THR A 76 0.21 -14.41 -2.01
CA THR A 76 -0.66 -14.55 -3.18
C THR A 76 -2.05 -14.99 -2.77
N TYR A 77 -3.06 -14.54 -3.51
CA TYR A 77 -4.46 -14.80 -3.20
C TYR A 77 -5.18 -15.35 -4.43
N ASP A 78 -5.96 -16.42 -4.25
CA ASP A 78 -6.87 -16.91 -5.29
C ASP A 78 -8.33 -16.69 -4.90
N TYR A 79 -9.15 -16.50 -5.94
CA TYR A 79 -10.57 -16.23 -5.81
C TYR A 79 -11.39 -17.18 -6.69
N ASP A 80 -12.59 -17.51 -6.24
CA ASP A 80 -13.58 -18.17 -7.08
C ASP A 80 -14.21 -17.21 -8.10
N PHE A 81 -15.09 -17.74 -8.95
CA PHE A 81 -15.77 -16.94 -9.99
C PHE A 81 -16.74 -15.87 -9.44
N LEU A 82 -17.10 -15.96 -8.15
CA LEU A 82 -17.95 -14.99 -7.46
C LEU A 82 -17.10 -13.91 -6.75
N GLY A 83 -15.77 -13.99 -6.82
CA GLY A 83 -14.86 -13.08 -6.14
C GLY A 83 -14.67 -13.39 -4.66
N GLN A 84 -14.99 -14.61 -4.22
CA GLN A 84 -14.76 -15.07 -2.85
C GLN A 84 -13.33 -15.63 -2.75
N LEU A 85 -12.61 -15.29 -1.69
CA LEU A 85 -11.27 -15.80 -1.42
C LEU A 85 -11.31 -17.31 -1.15
N ILE A 86 -10.44 -18.08 -1.81
CA ILE A 86 -10.35 -19.55 -1.65
C ILE A 86 -8.97 -20.02 -1.14
N SER A 87 -7.93 -19.21 -1.32
CA SER A 87 -6.59 -19.46 -0.78
C SER A 87 -5.83 -18.17 -0.50
N ALA A 88 -4.94 -18.23 0.48
CA ALA A 88 -3.89 -17.25 0.70
C ALA A 88 -2.59 -18.00 1.00
N ASP A 89 -1.60 -17.85 0.10
CA ASP A 89 -0.30 -18.49 0.24
C ASP A 89 0.71 -17.47 0.76
N HIS A 90 1.27 -17.74 1.94
CA HIS A 90 2.11 -16.79 2.67
C HIS A 90 3.58 -17.22 2.67
N ALA A 91 4.48 -16.30 2.32
CA ALA A 91 5.92 -16.61 2.31
C ALA A 91 6.49 -16.98 3.70
N ASN A 92 6.03 -16.31 4.78
CA ASN A 92 6.55 -16.54 6.13
C ASN A 92 5.47 -16.85 7.17
N GLN A 93 4.23 -17.11 6.75
CA GLN A 93 3.13 -17.52 7.62
C GLN A 93 2.56 -18.85 7.13
N THR A 94 1.58 -19.40 7.85
CA THR A 94 0.88 -20.61 7.41
C THR A 94 -0.14 -20.24 6.36
N ASP A 95 -0.18 -20.99 5.26
CA ASP A 95 -1.18 -20.81 4.20
C ASP A 95 -2.60 -21.08 4.70
N GLU A 96 -3.57 -20.32 4.21
CA GLU A 96 -4.99 -20.55 4.44
C GLU A 96 -5.72 -21.06 3.19
N SER A 97 -6.73 -21.90 3.41
CA SER A 97 -7.65 -22.38 2.38
C SER A 97 -9.05 -22.49 2.96
N TYR A 98 -10.07 -22.15 2.17
CA TYR A 98 -11.45 -21.92 2.63
C TYR A 98 -12.50 -22.74 1.87
#